data_AF-A0AAJ0M976-F1
#
_entry.id   AF-A0AAJ0M976-F1
#
_cell.length_a   1.000
_cell.length_b   1.000
_cell.length_c   1.000
_cell.angle_alpha   90.00
_cell.angle_beta   90.00
_cell.angle_gamma   90.00
#
_symmetry.space_group_name_H-M   'P 1'
#
loop_
_entity.id
_entity.type
_entity.pdbx_description
1 polymer ?
#
loop_
_entity_poly.entity_id
_entity_poly.type
_entity_poly.pdbx_seq_one_letter_code
_entity_poly.pdbx_strand_id
1 'polypeptide(L)'
;MAAQTEPHRRSRLRRNASGYHRLADIMGVDQAIAIFPRFDELNMLNLMSLQSEIVELRKCLRQTCQLDDESDSLDESRYSLNFKLSKDRNSEQHRLLTALRPKLREYNELLLQATQLSQLSSPKASQLGDLRAWLSDGKGGNCFQSGSEVWMWEDEDKRRYVRVGQDPEENDQFTEMIKTMAIRLYHRIWGERHGGGRVIDEESDLRSYDESRIVKASNIMATTLSSILPVLAIFALNQLQSTNLRIALAAVFTAVFAFILAFISTAKRAEIFTATATFAAVEVVFIGSAIGAANNPAS
;
A
#
# COMPACT_ATOMS: atom_id res chain seq x y z
N MET A 1 37.00 -27.74 -14.20
CA MET A 1 35.76 -28.49 -14.53
C MET A 1 35.11 -28.93 -13.22
N ALA A 2 34.33 -28.05 -12.58
CA ALA A 2 33.46 -28.36 -11.44
C ALA A 2 32.69 -27.07 -11.05
N ALA A 3 31.66 -26.71 -11.83
CA ALA A 3 30.79 -25.56 -11.55
C ALA A 3 29.34 -25.84 -11.96
N GLN A 4 28.83 -27.06 -11.70
CA GLN A 4 27.48 -27.47 -12.08
C GLN A 4 26.70 -28.22 -10.98
N THR A 5 27.09 -28.11 -9.70
CA THR A 5 26.47 -28.90 -8.61
C THR A 5 25.61 -28.12 -7.60
N GLU A 6 25.37 -26.82 -7.78
CA GLU A 6 24.60 -26.02 -6.80
C GLU A 6 23.07 -25.86 -6.98
N PRO A 7 22.46 -25.85 -8.19
CA PRO A 7 21.03 -25.51 -8.28
C PRO A 7 20.12 -26.59 -7.67
N HIS A 8 20.53 -27.86 -7.74
CA HIS A 8 19.75 -28.99 -7.22
C HIS A 8 19.81 -29.16 -5.69
N ARG A 9 20.79 -28.55 -5.02
CA ARG A 9 20.92 -28.63 -3.55
C ARG A 9 19.99 -27.64 -2.85
N ARG A 10 19.85 -26.43 -3.41
CA ARG A 10 18.89 -25.41 -2.94
C ARG A 10 17.43 -25.86 -3.11
N SER A 11 17.11 -26.56 -4.21
CA SER A 11 15.74 -27.06 -4.44
C SER A 11 15.31 -28.21 -3.52
N ARG A 12 16.25 -28.95 -2.90
CA ARG A 12 15.93 -30.03 -1.95
C ARG A 12 15.74 -29.53 -0.52
N LEU A 13 16.46 -28.48 -0.11
CA LEU A 13 16.26 -27.84 1.21
C LEU A 13 14.89 -27.18 1.33
N ARG A 14 14.36 -26.60 0.25
CA ARG A 14 13.03 -25.96 0.21
C ARG A 14 11.87 -26.91 0.47
N ARG A 15 12.04 -28.21 0.22
CA ARG A 15 10.96 -29.20 0.33
C ARG A 15 10.68 -29.70 1.76
N ASN A 16 11.59 -29.42 2.72
CA ASN A 16 11.47 -29.88 4.11
C ASN A 16 11.55 -28.72 5.13
N ALA A 17 11.48 -27.46 4.69
CA ALA A 17 11.45 -26.34 5.61
C ALA A 17 10.11 -26.34 6.36
N SER A 18 10.15 -26.29 7.69
CA SER A 18 8.96 -26.21 8.56
C SER A 18 8.99 -24.94 9.40
N GLY A 19 7.82 -24.56 9.92
CA GLY A 19 7.64 -23.37 10.76
C GLY A 19 8.12 -22.08 10.09
N TYR A 20 8.93 -21.29 10.81
CA TYR A 20 9.44 -20.01 10.32
C TYR A 20 10.27 -20.11 9.04
N HIS A 21 10.97 -21.22 8.79
CA HIS A 21 11.72 -21.38 7.55
C HIS A 21 10.80 -21.49 6.34
N ARG A 22 9.67 -22.19 6.49
CA ARG A 22 8.64 -22.28 5.45
C ARG A 22 7.99 -20.92 5.25
N LEU A 23 7.57 -20.27 6.35
CA LEU A 23 6.95 -18.95 6.31
C LEU A 23 7.85 -17.91 5.62
N ALA A 24 9.15 -17.90 5.93
CA ALA A 24 10.12 -17.00 5.31
C ALA A 24 10.30 -17.27 3.80
N ASP A 25 10.29 -18.54 3.36
CA ASP A 25 10.35 -18.87 1.93
C ASP A 25 9.11 -18.36 1.19
N ILE A 26 7.92 -18.54 1.79
CA ILE A 26 6.66 -18.08 1.19
C ILE A 26 6.63 -16.54 1.16
N MET A 27 6.97 -15.85 2.25
CA MET A 27 7.07 -14.38 2.31
C MET A 27 8.13 -13.81 1.36
N GLY A 28 9.21 -14.55 1.10
CA GLY A 28 10.25 -14.17 0.14
C GLY A 28 9.78 -14.32 -1.32
N VAL A 29 8.87 -15.24 -1.60
CA VAL A 29 8.27 -15.44 -2.93
C VAL A 29 7.13 -14.45 -3.18
N ASP A 30 6.32 -14.16 -2.17
CA ASP A 30 5.19 -13.24 -2.26
C ASP A 30 5.18 -12.18 -1.15
N GLN A 31 5.43 -10.95 -1.58
CA GLN A 31 5.40 -9.77 -0.72
C GLN A 31 3.99 -9.39 -0.26
N ALA A 32 2.93 -9.98 -0.81
CA ALA A 32 1.55 -9.78 -0.34
C ALA A 32 1.30 -10.33 1.06
N ILE A 33 2.02 -11.38 1.45
CA ILE A 33 1.89 -12.04 2.76
C ILE A 33 3.07 -11.73 3.70
N ALA A 34 4.06 -10.95 3.24
CA ALA A 34 5.20 -10.48 4.01
C ALA A 34 4.78 -9.35 4.97
N ILE A 35 4.01 -9.72 5.99
CA ILE A 35 3.40 -8.81 6.96
C ILE A 35 4.11 -8.94 8.31
N PHE A 36 4.50 -7.81 8.88
CA PHE A 36 5.20 -7.74 10.16
C PHE A 36 4.52 -6.73 11.10
N PRO A 37 4.61 -6.90 12.42
CA PRO A 37 4.17 -5.87 13.37
C PRO A 37 5.07 -4.62 13.26
N ARG A 38 4.49 -3.42 13.37
CA ARG A 38 5.22 -2.14 13.27
C ARG A 38 5.93 -1.75 14.57
N PHE A 39 5.44 -2.26 15.72
CA PHE A 39 5.95 -1.95 17.06
C PHE A 39 6.04 -0.44 17.35
N ASP A 40 5.05 0.33 16.87
CA ASP A 40 5.05 1.80 16.96
C ASP A 40 5.23 2.33 18.39
N GLU A 41 4.53 1.74 19.34
CA GLU A 41 4.64 2.10 20.76
C GLU A 41 6.07 1.94 21.29
N LEU A 42 6.71 0.81 20.97
CA LEU A 42 8.09 0.54 21.41
C LEU A 42 9.09 1.49 20.74
N ASN A 43 8.89 1.80 19.46
CA ASN A 43 9.73 2.76 18.74
C ASN A 43 9.60 4.17 19.35
N MET A 44 8.37 4.61 19.67
CA MET A 44 8.15 5.90 20.32
C MET A 44 8.72 5.93 21.74
N LEU A 45 8.57 4.84 22.49
CA LEU A 45 9.14 4.72 23.83
C LEU A 45 10.66 4.84 23.81
N ASN A 46 11.32 4.17 22.86
CA ASN A 46 12.77 4.25 22.70
C ASN A 46 13.24 5.68 22.36
N LEU A 47 12.53 6.37 21.44
CA LEU A 47 12.80 7.78 21.11
C LEU A 47 12.65 8.69 22.34
N MET A 48 11.59 8.52 23.12
CA MET A 48 11.36 9.31 24.35
C MET A 48 12.43 9.02 25.41
N SER A 49 12.86 7.76 25.54
CA SER A 49 13.96 7.37 26.44
C SER A 49 15.24 8.11 26.07
N LEU A 50 15.67 8.04 24.80
CA LEU A 50 16.86 8.73 24.31
C LEU A 50 16.75 10.24 24.44
N GLN A 51 15.57 10.81 24.18
CA GLN A 51 15.31 12.24 24.36
C GLN A 51 15.53 12.66 25.82
N SER A 52 15.06 11.87 26.79
CA SER A 52 15.25 12.17 28.21
C SER A 52 16.73 12.20 28.60
N GLU A 53 17.52 11.24 28.12
CA GLU A 53 18.95 11.15 28.38
C GLU A 53 19.73 12.31 27.72
N ILE A 54 19.36 12.68 26.49
CA ILE A 54 19.94 13.82 25.77
C ILE A 54 19.64 15.13 26.49
N VAL A 55 18.42 15.31 27.00
CA VAL A 55 18.00 16.51 27.74
C VAL A 55 18.82 16.64 29.03
N GLU A 56 19.01 15.55 29.78
CA GLU A 56 19.80 15.58 31.01
C GLU A 56 21.27 15.91 30.71
N LEU A 57 21.89 15.24 29.72
CA LEU A 57 23.27 15.54 29.33
C LEU A 57 23.44 16.99 28.86
N ARG A 58 22.48 17.53 28.10
CA ARG A 58 22.47 18.91 27.64
C ARG A 58 22.37 19.88 28.82
N LYS A 59 21.57 19.56 29.83
CA LYS A 59 21.44 20.36 31.06
C LYS A 59 22.76 20.39 31.82
N CYS A 60 23.36 19.22 32.09
CA CYS A 60 24.68 19.14 32.73
C CYS A 60 25.73 19.92 31.95
N LEU A 61 25.80 19.75 30.62
CA LEU A 61 26.78 20.46 29.79
C LEU A 61 26.65 21.98 29.90
N ARG A 62 25.41 22.50 29.85
CA ARG A 62 25.17 23.94 30.02
C ARG A 62 25.59 24.45 31.38
N GLN A 63 25.30 23.70 32.43
CA GLN A 63 25.71 24.07 33.79
C GLN A 63 27.23 24.07 33.93
N THR A 64 27.93 23.05 33.40
CA THR A 64 29.40 23.01 33.38
C THR A 64 29.98 24.18 32.58
N CYS A 65 29.41 24.51 31.41
CA CYS A 65 29.86 25.66 30.64
C CYS A 65 29.70 26.98 31.40
N GLN A 66 28.57 27.18 32.09
CA GLN A 66 28.36 28.38 32.92
C GLN A 66 29.37 28.48 34.06
N LEU A 67 29.62 27.38 34.78
CA LEU A 67 30.58 27.34 35.88
C LEU A 67 32.02 27.57 35.38
N ASP A 68 32.38 27.00 34.23
CA ASP A 68 33.71 27.18 33.65
C ASP A 68 33.92 28.61 33.15
N ASP A 69 32.91 29.24 32.55
CA ASP A 69 32.95 30.62 32.08
C ASP A 69 33.08 31.62 33.24
N GLU A 70 32.50 31.29 34.41
CA GLU A 70 32.59 32.07 35.67
C GLU A 70 33.83 31.74 36.50
N SER A 71 34.65 30.76 36.10
CA SER A 71 35.85 30.35 36.85
C SER A 71 36.97 31.38 36.79
N ASP A 72 37.67 31.55 37.92
CA ASP A 72 38.90 32.35 38.01
C ASP A 72 40.08 31.70 37.26
N SER A 73 39.97 30.43 36.86
CA SER A 73 41.06 29.75 36.16
C SER A 73 41.08 30.09 34.67
N LEU A 74 42.25 30.52 34.18
CA LEU A 74 42.47 30.92 32.78
C LEU A 74 42.25 29.78 31.78
N ASP A 75 42.45 28.52 32.20
CA ASP A 75 42.27 27.36 31.33
C ASP A 75 40.77 26.99 31.23
N GLU A 76 40.01 27.00 32.33
CA GLU A 76 38.59 26.60 32.34
C GLU A 76 37.69 27.60 31.60
N SER A 77 37.88 28.90 31.84
CA SER A 77 37.17 29.98 31.14
C SER A 77 37.38 29.96 29.62
N ARG A 78 38.41 29.23 29.14
CA ARG A 78 38.72 29.08 27.70
C ARG A 78 38.24 27.77 27.10
N TYR A 79 37.64 26.87 27.87
CA TYR A 79 37.13 25.59 27.34
C TYR A 79 36.00 25.78 26.33
N SER A 80 35.13 26.77 26.54
CA SER A 80 34.05 27.14 25.62
C SER A 80 34.57 27.73 24.30
N LEU A 81 35.72 28.41 24.34
CA LEU A 81 36.36 29.05 23.19
C LEU A 81 37.32 28.10 22.44
N ASN A 82 37.84 27.05 23.11
CA ASN A 82 38.82 26.13 22.55
C ASN A 82 38.54 24.67 22.93
N PHE A 83 37.82 23.96 22.06
CA PHE A 83 37.52 22.54 22.23
C PHE A 83 38.76 21.63 22.23
N LYS A 84 39.88 22.05 21.63
CA LYS A 84 41.12 21.26 21.68
C LYS A 84 41.71 21.30 23.09
N LEU A 85 41.74 22.48 23.72
CA LEU A 85 42.18 22.64 25.11
C LEU A 85 41.29 21.82 26.06
N SER A 86 39.97 21.92 25.88
CA SER A 86 38.97 21.16 26.64
C SER A 86 39.18 19.64 26.50
N LYS A 87 39.51 19.17 25.29
CA LYS A 87 39.86 17.77 25.02
C LYS A 87 41.20 17.34 25.65
N ASP A 88 42.24 18.13 25.46
CA ASP A 88 43.60 17.82 25.92
C ASP A 88 43.68 17.78 27.46
N ARG A 89 42.86 18.60 28.14
CA ARG A 89 42.68 18.59 29.60
C ARG A 89 41.66 17.57 30.10
N ASN A 90 40.99 16.85 29.21
CA ASN A 90 39.89 15.92 29.52
C ASN A 90 38.85 16.55 30.45
N SER A 91 38.41 17.76 30.12
CA SER A 91 37.44 18.51 30.92
C SER A 91 36.10 17.77 31.02
N GLU A 92 35.32 18.09 32.04
CA GLU A 92 33.96 17.55 32.18
C GLU A 92 33.06 17.94 30.99
N GLN A 93 33.26 19.14 30.40
CA GLN A 93 32.61 19.51 29.14
C GLN A 93 32.93 18.53 28.01
N HIS A 94 34.20 18.16 27.85
CA HIS A 94 34.64 17.22 26.83
C HIS A 94 34.03 15.83 27.04
N ARG A 95 33.95 15.37 28.29
CA ARG A 95 33.34 14.08 28.65
C ARG A 95 31.85 14.07 28.36
N LEU A 96 31.12 15.11 28.75
CA LEU A 96 29.69 15.27 28.48
C LEU A 96 29.41 15.33 26.97
N LEU A 97 30.19 16.11 26.21
CA LEU A 97 30.10 16.16 24.75
C LEU A 97 30.40 14.80 24.11
N THR A 98 31.37 14.06 24.63
CA THR A 98 31.72 12.72 24.13
C THR A 98 30.61 11.70 24.41
N ALA A 99 29.94 11.78 25.56
CA ALA A 99 28.79 10.96 25.90
C ALA A 99 27.53 11.33 25.11
N LEU A 100 27.34 12.62 24.78
CA LEU A 100 26.18 13.12 24.03
C LEU A 100 26.20 12.69 22.56
N ARG A 101 27.38 12.66 21.93
CA ARG A 101 27.56 12.33 20.49
C ARG A 101 26.91 11.01 20.06
N PRO A 102 27.18 9.84 20.69
CA PRO A 102 26.57 8.58 20.28
C PRO A 102 25.05 8.60 20.48
N LYS A 103 24.55 9.14 21.60
CA LYS A 103 23.10 9.20 21.87
C LYS A 103 22.36 10.07 20.87
N LEU A 104 22.93 11.23 20.50
CA LEU A 104 22.34 12.10 19.50
C LEU A 104 22.30 11.45 18.11
N ARG A 105 23.35 10.69 17.76
CA ARG A 105 23.37 9.91 16.51
C ARG A 105 22.27 8.85 16.53
N GLU A 106 22.21 8.05 17.57
CA GLU A 106 21.22 6.98 17.74
C GLU A 106 19.79 7.53 17.69
N TYR A 107 19.52 8.64 18.39
CA TYR A 107 18.23 9.32 18.36
C TYR A 107 17.85 9.77 16.93
N ASN A 108 18.77 10.42 16.22
CA ASN A 108 18.51 10.91 14.86
C ASN A 108 18.28 9.75 13.87
N GLU A 109 19.07 8.67 14.00
CA GLU A 109 18.92 7.46 13.18
C GLU A 109 17.56 6.78 13.42
N LEU A 110 17.18 6.60 14.69
CA LEU A 110 15.88 6.02 15.04
C LEU A 110 14.71 6.90 14.62
N LEU A 111 14.84 8.23 14.71
CA LEU A 111 13.79 9.16 14.28
C LEU A 111 13.57 9.07 12.77
N LEU A 112 14.65 8.97 11.99
CA LEU A 112 14.57 8.79 10.55
C LEU A 112 13.94 7.43 10.19
N GLN A 113 14.35 6.36 10.87
CA GLN A 113 13.78 5.02 10.68
C GLN A 113 12.28 5.01 11.03
N ALA A 114 11.87 5.60 12.16
CA ALA A 114 10.47 5.70 12.55
C ALA A 114 9.64 6.49 11.53
N THR A 115 10.20 7.57 11.00
CA THR A 115 9.56 8.36 9.93
C THR A 115 9.38 7.51 8.66
N GLN A 116 10.41 6.77 8.24
CA GLN A 116 10.32 5.85 7.11
C GLN A 116 9.29 4.74 7.33
N LEU A 117 9.25 4.14 8.53
CA LEU A 117 8.26 3.12 8.90
C LEU A 117 6.84 3.66 8.87
N SER A 118 6.62 4.93 9.26
CA SER A 118 5.30 5.57 9.22
C SER A 118 4.76 5.81 7.81
N GLN A 119 5.65 5.85 6.81
CA GLN A 119 5.28 6.00 5.39
C GLN A 119 4.90 4.68 4.73
N LEU A 120 5.20 3.54 5.36
CA LEU A 120 4.85 2.23 4.83
C LEU A 120 3.36 1.97 4.95
N SER A 121 2.78 1.32 3.94
CA SER A 121 1.35 1.05 3.91
C SER A 121 0.96 -0.07 4.87
N SER A 122 -0.26 0.05 5.40
CA SER A 122 -0.88 -1.00 6.21
C SER A 122 -1.43 -2.12 5.30
N PRO A 123 -1.35 -3.39 5.71
CA PRO A 123 -1.83 -4.51 4.89
C PRO A 123 -3.36 -4.50 4.74
N LYS A 124 -3.85 -5.13 3.66
CA LYS A 124 -5.30 -5.35 3.48
C LYS A 124 -5.83 -6.37 4.48
N ALA A 125 -7.12 -6.27 4.78
CA ALA A 125 -7.81 -7.21 5.68
C ALA A 125 -7.70 -8.66 5.18
N SER A 126 -7.88 -8.85 3.87
CA SER A 126 -7.82 -10.16 3.23
C SER A 126 -6.44 -10.78 3.37
N GLN A 127 -5.37 -10.02 3.09
CA GLN A 127 -3.99 -10.49 3.18
C GLN A 127 -3.63 -10.94 4.60
N LEU A 128 -4.05 -10.17 5.61
CA LEU A 128 -3.85 -10.54 7.00
C LEU A 128 -4.66 -11.79 7.39
N GLY A 129 -5.88 -11.91 6.87
CA GLY A 129 -6.72 -13.10 7.02
C GLY A 129 -6.10 -14.34 6.38
N ASP A 130 -5.55 -14.21 5.17
CA ASP A 130 -4.90 -15.30 4.43
C ASP A 130 -3.65 -15.79 5.19
N LEU A 131 -2.86 -14.87 5.75
CA LEU A 131 -1.71 -15.21 6.60
C LEU A 131 -2.14 -15.96 7.86
N ARG A 132 -3.18 -15.49 8.56
CA ARG A 132 -3.72 -16.17 9.76
C ARG A 132 -4.27 -17.55 9.43
N ALA A 133 -5.00 -17.67 8.33
CA ALA A 133 -5.52 -18.94 7.83
C ALA A 133 -4.38 -19.91 7.53
N TRP A 134 -3.33 -19.46 6.85
CA TRP A 134 -2.15 -20.29 6.59
C TRP A 134 -1.42 -20.72 7.89
N LEU A 135 -1.28 -19.82 8.87
CA LEU A 135 -0.62 -20.12 10.15
C LEU A 135 -1.37 -21.21 10.94
N SER A 136 -2.70 -21.18 10.88
CA SER A 136 -3.59 -22.11 11.58
C SER A 136 -3.90 -23.39 10.79
N ASP A 137 -3.67 -23.39 9.47
CA ASP A 137 -3.92 -24.55 8.63
C ASP A 137 -2.93 -25.69 8.93
N GLY A 138 -3.46 -26.90 9.13
CA GLY A 138 -2.67 -28.09 9.45
C GLY A 138 -1.71 -28.51 8.34
N LYS A 139 -1.96 -28.10 7.09
CA LYS A 139 -1.05 -28.34 5.95
C LYS A 139 -0.10 -27.18 5.68
N GLY A 140 -0.40 -26.00 6.20
CA GLY A 140 0.43 -24.80 6.15
C GLY A 140 1.38 -24.70 7.34
N GLY A 141 1.11 -23.74 8.23
CA GLY A 141 1.88 -23.47 9.44
C GLY A 141 1.65 -24.49 10.56
N ASN A 142 0.53 -25.21 10.55
CA ASN A 142 0.19 -26.23 11.55
C ASN A 142 0.33 -25.71 13.00
N CYS A 143 -0.08 -24.46 13.24
CA CYS A 143 0.00 -23.79 14.54
C CYS A 143 1.40 -23.89 15.18
N PHE A 144 2.48 -23.82 14.37
CA PHE A 144 3.83 -24.02 14.88
C PHE A 144 4.27 -22.97 15.91
N GLN A 145 3.60 -21.81 15.96
CA GLN A 145 3.89 -20.73 16.90
C GLN A 145 3.63 -21.18 18.33
N SER A 146 4.45 -20.72 19.27
CA SER A 146 4.36 -21.11 20.67
C SER A 146 4.55 -19.92 21.61
N GLY A 147 3.93 -19.98 22.78
CA GLY A 147 4.05 -18.95 23.81
C GLY A 147 3.51 -17.59 23.34
N SER A 148 4.33 -16.54 23.46
CA SER A 148 3.95 -15.17 23.09
C SER A 148 3.86 -14.94 21.59
N GLU A 149 4.47 -15.81 20.77
CA GLU A 149 4.53 -15.65 19.31
C GLU A 149 3.17 -15.88 18.64
N VAL A 150 2.26 -16.61 19.30
CA VAL A 150 0.89 -16.87 18.82
C VAL A 150 0.14 -15.55 18.63
N TRP A 151 0.35 -14.59 19.53
CA TRP A 151 -0.33 -13.29 19.52
C TRP A 151 0.24 -12.31 18.49
N MET A 152 1.33 -12.65 17.79
CA MET A 152 2.06 -11.71 16.94
C MET A 152 1.20 -11.15 15.80
N TRP A 153 0.29 -11.94 15.25
CA TRP A 153 -0.61 -11.52 14.16
C TRP A 153 -2.10 -11.50 14.54
N GLU A 154 -2.47 -11.59 15.82
CA GLU A 154 -3.88 -11.69 16.22
C GLU A 154 -4.65 -10.37 16.24
N ASP A 155 -3.95 -9.24 16.32
CA ASP A 155 -4.59 -7.94 16.53
C ASP A 155 -5.51 -7.55 15.36
N GLU A 156 -6.75 -7.15 15.65
CA GLU A 156 -7.70 -6.72 14.61
C GLU A 156 -7.31 -5.41 13.96
N ASP A 157 -6.54 -4.55 14.65
CA ASP A 157 -6.10 -3.28 14.10
C ASP A 157 -4.97 -3.46 13.09
N LYS A 158 -5.34 -3.40 11.82
CA LYS A 158 -4.43 -3.47 10.66
C LYS A 158 -3.34 -2.40 10.71
N ARG A 159 -3.59 -1.27 11.37
CA ARG A 159 -2.61 -0.18 11.49
C ARG A 159 -1.41 -0.58 12.33
N ARG A 160 -1.48 -1.66 13.12
CA ARG A 160 -0.33 -2.17 13.88
C ARG A 160 0.62 -3.01 13.04
N TYR A 161 0.27 -3.27 11.79
CA TYR A 161 1.05 -4.08 10.87
C TYR A 161 1.60 -3.25 9.71
N VAL A 162 2.68 -3.76 9.14
CA VAL A 162 3.34 -3.22 7.97
C VAL A 162 3.58 -4.33 6.96
N ARG A 163 3.39 -4.01 5.68
CA ARG A 163 3.69 -4.91 4.58
C ARG A 163 5.05 -4.57 4.00
N VAL A 164 5.87 -5.60 3.77
CA VAL A 164 7.16 -5.46 3.09
C VAL A 164 6.94 -5.58 1.59
N GLY A 165 6.70 -4.44 0.94
CA GLY A 165 6.51 -4.34 -0.50
C GLY A 165 5.92 -2.98 -0.88
N GLN A 166 6.20 -2.51 -2.08
CA GLN A 166 5.47 -1.35 -2.61
C GLN A 166 4.06 -1.81 -2.99
N ASP A 167 3.05 -1.06 -2.56
CA ASP A 167 1.75 -1.22 -3.19
C ASP A 167 1.92 -0.88 -4.68
N PRO A 168 1.45 -1.73 -5.61
CA PRO A 168 1.19 -1.25 -6.94
C PRO A 168 0.20 -0.07 -6.76
N GLU A 169 0.66 1.10 -7.20
CA GLU A 169 0.07 2.43 -7.02
C GLU A 169 -1.46 2.44 -6.87
N GLU A 170 -1.94 3.20 -5.89
CA GLU A 170 -3.33 3.67 -5.75
C GLU A 170 -4.43 2.61 -5.94
N ASN A 171 -4.51 1.63 -5.03
CA ASN A 171 -5.74 0.84 -4.87
C ASN A 171 -6.65 1.46 -3.82
N ASP A 172 -7.37 2.49 -4.25
CA ASP A 172 -8.44 3.11 -3.50
C ASP A 172 -9.63 2.15 -3.28
N GLN A 173 -10.53 2.52 -2.37
CA GLN A 173 -11.84 1.89 -2.08
C GLN A 173 -12.62 1.51 -3.35
N PHE A 174 -12.31 2.21 -4.43
CA PHE A 174 -12.82 2.03 -5.77
C PHE A 174 -12.36 0.72 -6.45
N THR A 175 -11.09 0.32 -6.35
CA THR A 175 -10.61 -0.96 -6.90
C THR A 175 -11.32 -2.15 -6.24
N GLU A 176 -11.60 -2.07 -4.93
CA GLU A 176 -12.38 -3.12 -4.25
C GLU A 176 -13.83 -3.16 -4.74
N MET A 177 -14.45 -2.01 -5.07
CA MET A 177 -15.78 -1.98 -5.68
C MET A 177 -15.77 -2.57 -7.09
N ILE A 178 -14.80 -2.23 -7.94
CA ILE A 178 -14.68 -2.85 -9.27
C ILE A 178 -14.39 -4.33 -9.14
N LYS A 179 -13.45 -4.71 -8.29
CA LYS A 179 -13.08 -6.11 -8.07
C LYS A 179 -14.31 -6.90 -7.67
N THR A 180 -15.12 -6.39 -6.74
CA THR A 180 -16.37 -7.05 -6.32
C THR A 180 -17.44 -7.07 -7.44
N MET A 181 -17.54 -6.03 -8.26
CA MET A 181 -18.50 -5.97 -9.38
C MET A 181 -18.07 -6.84 -10.56
N ALA A 182 -16.78 -6.83 -10.90
CA ALA A 182 -16.15 -7.63 -11.94
C ALA A 182 -16.14 -9.11 -11.56
N ILE A 183 -15.83 -9.45 -10.31
CA ILE A 183 -15.96 -10.82 -9.77
C ILE A 183 -17.43 -11.27 -9.85
N ARG A 184 -18.40 -10.43 -9.49
CA ARG A 184 -19.83 -10.77 -9.63
C ARG A 184 -20.26 -10.96 -11.08
N LEU A 185 -19.83 -10.10 -12.01
CA LEU A 185 -20.11 -10.26 -13.44
C LEU A 185 -19.40 -11.50 -13.99
N TYR A 186 -18.15 -11.74 -13.61
CA TYR A 186 -17.36 -12.88 -14.02
C TYR A 186 -18.00 -14.19 -13.54
N HIS A 187 -18.40 -14.28 -12.26
CA HIS A 187 -19.11 -15.46 -11.76
C HIS A 187 -20.49 -15.62 -12.42
N ARG A 188 -21.20 -14.53 -12.74
CA ARG A 188 -22.51 -14.57 -13.39
C ARG A 188 -22.46 -14.93 -14.88
N ILE A 189 -21.39 -14.57 -15.58
CA ILE A 189 -21.22 -14.81 -17.02
C ILE A 189 -20.44 -16.11 -17.29
N TRP A 190 -19.39 -16.38 -16.52
CA TRP A 190 -18.40 -17.43 -16.81
C TRP A 190 -18.37 -18.60 -15.83
N GLY A 191 -19.07 -18.53 -14.69
CA GLY A 191 -19.20 -19.61 -13.72
C GLY A 191 -17.90 -20.00 -12.99
N GLU A 192 -18.02 -20.68 -11.85
CA GLU A 192 -16.95 -21.08 -10.91
C GLU A 192 -15.85 -22.03 -11.46
N ARG A 193 -15.65 -22.12 -12.77
CA ARG A 193 -14.83 -23.19 -13.37
C ARG A 193 -13.34 -22.88 -13.57
N HIS A 194 -12.85 -21.69 -13.26
CA HIS A 194 -11.43 -21.36 -13.46
C HIS A 194 -10.78 -20.81 -12.19
N GLY A 195 -10.17 -21.72 -11.42
CA GLY A 195 -9.30 -21.39 -10.30
C GLY A 195 -7.97 -20.83 -10.78
N GLY A 196 -7.95 -19.54 -11.16
CA GLY A 196 -6.80 -18.84 -11.71
C GLY A 196 -5.96 -18.12 -10.64
N GLY A 197 -5.39 -18.86 -9.69
CA GLY A 197 -4.39 -18.35 -8.74
C GLY A 197 -3.05 -19.03 -8.98
N ARG A 198 -1.93 -18.33 -8.77
CA ARG A 198 -0.63 -18.99 -8.75
C ARG A 198 -0.54 -19.70 -7.41
N VAL A 199 -0.46 -21.04 -7.44
CA VAL A 199 -0.23 -21.83 -6.23
C VAL A 199 1.17 -21.50 -5.72
N ILE A 200 1.25 -20.89 -4.54
CA ILE A 200 2.53 -20.60 -3.87
C ILE A 200 2.93 -21.80 -3.03
N ASP A 201 1.96 -22.43 -2.38
CA ASP A 201 2.15 -23.61 -1.55
C ASP A 201 1.22 -24.73 -2.02
N GLU A 202 1.81 -25.78 -2.61
CA GLU A 202 1.07 -26.92 -3.17
C GLU A 202 0.39 -27.77 -2.08
N GLU A 203 0.89 -27.74 -0.84
CA GLU A 203 0.32 -28.55 0.24
C GLU A 203 -0.86 -27.88 0.96
N SER A 204 -0.84 -26.55 1.13
CA SER A 204 -1.90 -25.79 1.81
C SER A 204 -2.94 -25.15 0.85
N ASP A 205 -2.76 -25.32 -0.47
CA ASP A 205 -3.55 -24.64 -1.52
C ASP A 205 -3.59 -23.11 -1.34
N LEU A 206 -2.52 -22.52 -0.77
CA LEU A 206 -2.39 -21.07 -0.67
C LEU A 206 -2.16 -20.49 -2.07
N ARG A 207 -3.20 -19.83 -2.58
CA ARG A 207 -3.20 -19.19 -3.89
C ARG A 207 -2.97 -17.71 -3.74
N SER A 208 -1.87 -17.24 -4.30
CA SER A 208 -1.67 -15.81 -4.48
C SER A 208 -2.22 -15.39 -5.82
N TYR A 209 -3.02 -14.33 -5.75
CA TYR A 209 -3.48 -13.63 -6.93
C TYR A 209 -2.63 -12.39 -7.10
N ASP A 210 -1.90 -12.37 -8.22
CA ASP A 210 -1.13 -11.21 -8.64
C ASP A 210 -2.10 -10.03 -8.83
N GLU A 211 -2.16 -9.14 -7.84
CA GLU A 211 -3.10 -8.02 -7.80
C GLU A 211 -2.99 -7.16 -9.06
N SER A 212 -1.79 -7.07 -9.66
CA SER A 212 -1.55 -6.34 -10.90
C SER A 212 -2.32 -6.90 -12.09
N ARG A 213 -2.53 -8.23 -12.14
CA ARG A 213 -3.29 -8.89 -13.22
C ARG A 213 -4.79 -8.71 -13.01
N ILE A 214 -5.24 -8.73 -11.76
CA ILE A 214 -6.64 -8.46 -11.42
C ILE A 214 -7.00 -7.02 -11.80
N VAL A 215 -6.14 -6.05 -11.47
CA VAL A 215 -6.34 -4.64 -11.82
C VAL A 215 -6.33 -4.43 -13.35
N LYS A 216 -5.40 -5.07 -14.07
CA LYS A 216 -5.40 -5.01 -15.55
C LYS A 216 -6.67 -5.61 -16.14
N ALA A 217 -7.12 -6.76 -15.63
CA ALA A 217 -8.34 -7.41 -16.10
C ALA A 217 -9.60 -6.57 -15.79
N SER A 218 -9.67 -5.94 -14.62
CA SER A 218 -10.79 -5.06 -14.26
C SER A 218 -10.84 -3.84 -15.15
N ASN A 219 -9.69 -3.24 -15.48
CA ASN A 219 -9.61 -2.11 -16.38
C ASN A 219 -10.04 -2.49 -17.81
N ILE A 220 -9.63 -3.66 -18.31
CA ILE A 220 -10.08 -4.15 -19.63
C ILE A 220 -11.60 -4.36 -19.66
N MET A 221 -12.18 -4.95 -18.61
CA MET A 221 -13.64 -5.12 -18.52
C MET A 221 -14.35 -3.77 -18.47
N ALA A 222 -13.83 -2.81 -17.70
CA ALA A 222 -14.37 -1.45 -17.61
C ALA A 222 -14.39 -0.74 -18.96
N THR A 223 -13.28 -0.78 -19.70
CA THR A 223 -13.17 -0.20 -21.05
C THR A 223 -14.13 -0.88 -22.02
N THR A 224 -14.29 -2.20 -21.92
CA THR A 224 -15.22 -2.96 -22.76
C THR A 224 -16.66 -2.55 -22.49
N LEU A 225 -17.06 -2.46 -21.21
CA LEU A 225 -18.40 -2.04 -20.81
C LEU A 225 -18.69 -0.58 -21.23
N SER A 226 -17.70 0.30 -21.03
CA SER A 226 -17.77 1.71 -21.45
C SER A 226 -17.92 1.84 -22.97
N SER A 227 -17.36 0.92 -23.76
CA SER A 227 -17.47 0.92 -25.22
C SER A 227 -18.82 0.37 -25.73
N ILE A 228 -19.47 -0.52 -24.97
CA ILE A 228 -20.77 -1.11 -25.33
C ILE A 228 -21.92 -0.15 -25.02
N LEU A 229 -21.79 0.65 -23.95
CA LEU A 229 -22.85 1.54 -23.47
C LEU A 229 -23.32 2.56 -24.53
N PRO A 230 -22.43 3.23 -25.30
CA PRO A 230 -22.85 4.11 -26.39
C PRO A 230 -23.71 3.45 -27.46
N VAL A 231 -23.38 2.20 -27.82
CA VAL A 231 -24.14 1.44 -28.82
C VAL A 231 -25.53 1.10 -28.30
N LEU A 232 -25.63 0.71 -27.02
CA LEU A 232 -26.90 0.45 -26.36
C LEU A 232 -27.76 1.72 -26.23
N ALA A 233 -27.14 2.87 -25.94
CA ALA A 233 -27.84 4.14 -25.85
C ALA A 233 -28.48 4.53 -27.18
N ILE A 234 -27.74 4.40 -28.30
CA ILE A 234 -28.27 4.67 -29.65
C ILE A 234 -29.44 3.73 -29.97
N PHE A 235 -29.30 2.43 -29.68
CA PHE A 235 -30.37 1.46 -29.91
C PHE A 235 -31.63 1.76 -29.09
N ALA A 236 -31.48 2.08 -27.80
CA ALA A 236 -32.60 2.42 -26.92
C ALA A 236 -33.30 3.73 -27.34
N LEU A 237 -32.54 4.74 -27.77
CA LEU A 237 -33.08 6.00 -28.27
C LEU A 237 -33.89 5.83 -29.56
N ASN A 238 -33.54 4.83 -30.40
CA ASN A 238 -34.26 4.54 -31.63
C ASN A 238 -35.68 3.97 -31.40
N GLN A 239 -35.86 3.18 -30.35
CA GLN A 239 -37.13 2.52 -30.03
C GLN A 239 -38.19 3.48 -29.44
N LEU A 240 -37.79 4.69 -29.07
CA LEU A 240 -38.66 5.68 -28.44
C LEU A 240 -39.24 6.63 -29.48
N GLN A 241 -40.54 6.88 -29.46
CA GLN A 241 -41.18 7.84 -30.37
C GLN A 241 -41.31 9.26 -29.80
N SER A 242 -41.31 9.41 -28.48
CA SER A 242 -41.48 10.71 -27.83
C SER A 242 -40.16 11.45 -27.64
N THR A 243 -40.09 12.67 -28.17
CA THR A 243 -38.89 13.53 -28.13
C THR A 243 -38.42 13.84 -26.71
N ASN A 244 -39.36 14.13 -25.80
CA ASN A 244 -39.03 14.44 -24.40
C ASN A 244 -38.39 13.24 -23.68
N LEU A 245 -38.84 12.01 -23.99
CA LEU A 245 -38.30 10.80 -23.38
C LEU A 245 -36.92 10.46 -23.95
N ARG A 246 -36.67 10.74 -25.24
CA ARG A 246 -35.34 10.62 -25.85
C ARG A 246 -34.32 11.55 -25.16
N ILE A 247 -34.67 12.82 -24.94
CA ILE A 247 -33.79 13.79 -24.28
C ILE A 247 -33.50 13.37 -22.84
N ALA A 248 -34.53 12.94 -22.10
CA ALA A 248 -34.36 12.47 -20.73
C ALA A 248 -33.47 11.22 -20.65
N LEU A 249 -33.65 10.26 -21.57
CA LEU A 249 -32.88 9.02 -21.58
C LEU A 249 -31.41 9.25 -21.99
N ALA A 250 -31.15 10.15 -22.94
CA ALA A 250 -29.78 10.56 -23.30
C ALA A 250 -29.05 11.21 -22.13
N ALA A 251 -29.71 12.11 -21.39
CA ALA A 251 -29.13 12.68 -20.17
C ALA A 251 -28.76 11.60 -19.14
N VAL A 252 -29.62 10.58 -18.97
CA VAL A 252 -29.35 9.43 -18.08
C VAL A 252 -28.16 8.61 -18.59
N PHE A 253 -28.11 8.25 -19.87
CA PHE A 253 -26.99 7.46 -20.42
C PHE A 253 -25.66 8.22 -20.37
N THR A 254 -25.66 9.52 -20.69
CA THR A 254 -24.47 10.37 -20.56
C THR A 254 -24.00 10.43 -19.09
N ALA A 255 -24.92 10.54 -18.13
CA ALA A 255 -24.57 10.53 -16.71
C ALA A 255 -24.00 9.17 -16.26
N VAL A 256 -24.59 8.05 -16.71
CA VAL A 256 -24.09 6.70 -16.40
C VAL A 256 -22.72 6.47 -17.05
N PHE A 257 -22.51 6.92 -18.28
CA PHE A 257 -21.21 6.83 -18.96
C PHE A 257 -20.13 7.65 -18.25
N ALA A 258 -20.45 8.90 -17.89
CA ALA A 258 -19.55 9.76 -17.11
C ALA A 258 -19.24 9.15 -15.74
N PHE A 259 -20.24 8.56 -15.08
CA PHE A 259 -20.06 7.85 -13.82
C PHE A 259 -19.15 6.63 -14.01
N ILE A 260 -19.35 5.83 -15.06
CA ILE A 260 -18.48 4.70 -15.38
C ILE A 260 -17.05 5.15 -15.67
N LEU A 261 -16.83 6.24 -16.41
CA LEU A 261 -15.47 6.72 -16.67
C LEU A 261 -14.81 7.38 -15.46
N ALA A 262 -15.56 8.20 -14.71
CA ALA A 262 -15.04 8.93 -13.56
C ALA A 262 -14.71 8.02 -12.39
N PHE A 263 -15.50 6.98 -12.22
CA PHE A 263 -15.25 5.99 -11.20
C PHE A 263 -14.34 4.91 -11.78
N ILE A 264 -14.68 4.23 -12.87
CA ILE A 264 -14.04 2.98 -13.35
C ILE A 264 -12.76 3.13 -14.19
N SER A 265 -12.46 4.32 -14.72
CA SER A 265 -11.24 4.52 -15.51
C SER A 265 -10.15 5.22 -14.70
N THR A 266 -8.89 4.87 -14.96
CA THR A 266 -7.72 5.64 -14.50
C THR A 266 -7.49 6.91 -15.33
N ALA A 267 -8.52 7.35 -16.06
CA ALA A 267 -8.45 8.49 -16.96
C ALA A 267 -8.37 9.80 -16.17
N LYS A 268 -7.59 10.75 -16.66
CA LYS A 268 -7.50 12.07 -16.03
C LYS A 268 -8.85 12.78 -16.11
N ARG A 269 -9.13 13.68 -15.17
CA ARG A 269 -10.38 14.48 -15.16
C ARG A 269 -10.68 15.16 -16.51
N ALA A 270 -9.63 15.64 -17.19
CA ALA A 270 -9.75 16.22 -18.53
C ALA A 270 -10.19 15.20 -19.58
N GLU A 271 -9.65 13.99 -19.57
CA GLU A 271 -9.99 12.91 -20.50
C GLU A 271 -11.43 12.43 -20.30
N ILE A 272 -11.89 12.35 -19.04
CA ILE A 272 -13.29 12.02 -18.71
C ILE A 272 -14.24 13.08 -19.27
N PHE A 273 -13.90 14.36 -19.11
CA PHE A 273 -14.71 15.45 -19.63
C PHE A 273 -14.79 15.43 -21.16
N THR A 274 -13.65 15.23 -21.83
CA THR A 274 -13.60 15.09 -23.30
C THR A 274 -14.43 13.91 -23.78
N ALA A 275 -14.25 12.72 -23.21
CA ALA A 275 -14.98 11.52 -23.61
C ALA A 275 -16.49 11.67 -23.38
N THR A 276 -16.90 12.25 -22.26
CA THR A 276 -18.32 12.50 -21.93
C THR A 276 -18.93 13.52 -22.89
N ALA A 277 -18.21 14.61 -23.21
CA ALA A 277 -18.67 15.62 -24.16
C ALA A 277 -18.80 15.05 -25.58
N THR A 278 -17.83 14.23 -26.02
CA THR A 278 -17.90 13.54 -27.31
C THR A 278 -19.10 12.60 -27.37
N PHE A 279 -19.35 11.83 -26.30
CA PHE A 279 -20.50 10.93 -26.24
C PHE A 279 -21.83 11.69 -26.30
N ALA A 280 -21.99 12.74 -25.50
CA ALA A 280 -23.18 13.59 -25.50
C ALA A 280 -23.44 14.24 -26.87
N ALA A 281 -22.39 14.69 -27.56
CA ALA A 281 -22.51 15.25 -28.90
C ALA A 281 -23.08 14.25 -29.91
N VAL A 282 -22.66 12.98 -29.84
CA VAL A 282 -23.18 11.90 -30.70
C VAL A 282 -24.67 11.65 -30.42
N GLU A 283 -25.09 11.61 -29.15
CA GLU A 283 -26.50 11.44 -28.78
C GLU A 283 -27.36 12.61 -29.30
N VAL A 284 -26.89 13.85 -29.15
CA VAL A 284 -27.63 15.05 -29.61
C VAL A 284 -27.79 15.06 -31.12
N VAL A 285 -26.75 14.70 -31.89
CA VAL A 285 -26.84 14.58 -33.34
C VAL A 285 -27.88 13.53 -33.73
N PHE A 286 -27.87 12.37 -33.08
CA PHE A 286 -28.82 11.29 -33.34
C PHE A 286 -30.27 11.70 -33.04
N ILE A 287 -30.49 12.36 -31.89
CA ILE A 287 -31.80 12.92 -31.52
C ILE A 287 -32.26 13.95 -32.57
N GLY A 288 -31.37 14.84 -33.00
CA GLY A 288 -31.65 15.85 -34.02
C GLY A 288 -32.10 15.24 -35.35
N SER A 289 -31.39 14.22 -35.84
CA SER A 289 -31.76 13.49 -37.05
C SER A 289 -33.12 12.79 -36.91
N ALA A 290 -33.38 12.18 -35.76
CA ALA A 290 -34.61 11.42 -35.53
C ALA A 290 -35.85 12.34 -35.36
N ILE A 291 -35.69 13.59 -34.91
CA ILE A 291 -36.75 14.61 -34.91
C ILE A 291 -36.99 15.12 -36.34
N GLY A 292 -35.93 15.36 -37.10
CA GLY A 292 -36.02 15.79 -38.50
C GLY A 292 -36.81 14.80 -39.38
N ALA A 293 -36.59 13.49 -39.18
CA ALA A 293 -37.34 12.44 -39.86
C ALA A 293 -38.83 12.39 -39.46
N ALA A 294 -39.15 12.64 -38.18
CA ALA A 294 -40.54 12.68 -37.72
C ALA A 294 -41.33 13.87 -38.29
N ASN A 295 -40.66 14.99 -38.57
CA ASN A 295 -41.29 16.20 -39.11
C ASN A 295 -41.46 16.20 -40.64
N ASN A 296 -40.81 15.26 -41.36
CA ASN A 296 -40.93 15.10 -42.81
C ASN A 296 -41.26 13.63 -43.18
N PRO A 297 -42.53 13.20 -43.08
CA PRO A 297 -42.94 11.82 -43.35
C PRO A 297 -42.97 11.44 -44.85
N ALA A 298 -42.34 12.21 -45.74
CA ALA A 298 -42.43 12.00 -47.19
C ALA A 298 -41.05 11.88 -47.88
N SER A 299 -40.60 10.63 -47.97
CA SER A 299 -40.00 10.04 -49.18
C SER A 299 -40.17 8.53 -49.11
#